data_AF-A0AAP0IRE6-F1
#
_entry.id   AF-A0AAP0IRE6-F1
#
_cell.length_a   1.000
_cell.length_b   1.000
_cell.length_c   1.000
_cell.angle_alpha   90.00
_cell.angle_beta   90.00
_cell.angle_gamma   90.00
#
_symmetry.space_group_name_H-M   'P 1'
#
loop_
_entity.id
_entity.type
_entity.pdbx_description
1 polymer ?
#
loop_
_entity_poly.entity_id
_entity_poly.type
_entity_poly.pdbx_seq_one_letter_code
_entity_poly.pdbx_strand_id
1 'polypeptide(L)'
;MINLERVDMDLTILVLGLSPNVTLNDLIIFFSYCGTVEKVVLESEEDQSQLGIVTFRQPYALKTALLLDDAIIVDRHVKILPSNKLRSSGVSGTMDHKSNNNEKVELIPAAQRLMWAAAAKGYETLNRTKQKIDEKYNLSEKSRHLTQRAWIAISAAEEAVRSHLARRAGQEK
;
A
#
# COMPACT_ATOMS: atom_id res chain seq x y z
N MET A 1 17.57 -19.86 20.20
CA MET A 1 17.97 -19.41 18.85
C MET A 1 16.83 -19.75 17.90
N ILE A 2 15.95 -18.79 17.63
CA ILE A 2 14.83 -18.98 16.69
C ILE A 2 15.38 -18.63 15.31
N ASN A 3 15.52 -19.63 14.43
CA ASN A 3 15.91 -19.45 13.05
C ASN A 3 14.80 -18.66 12.34
N LEU A 4 15.00 -17.35 12.19
CA LEU A 4 14.22 -16.53 11.28
C LEU A 4 14.69 -16.88 9.86
N GLU A 5 14.25 -18.05 9.38
CA GLU A 5 14.39 -18.48 8.00
C GLU A 5 13.93 -17.32 7.13
N ARG A 6 14.88 -16.78 6.38
CA ARG A 6 14.76 -15.57 5.58
C ARG A 6 13.61 -15.79 4.60
N VAL A 7 12.43 -15.27 4.92
CA VAL A 7 11.28 -15.26 4.00
C VAL A 7 11.75 -14.54 2.74
N ASP A 8 11.74 -15.25 1.62
CA ASP A 8 12.14 -14.68 0.34
C ASP A 8 11.07 -13.67 -0.08
N MET A 9 11.27 -12.43 0.34
CA MET A 9 10.23 -11.40 0.28
C MET A 9 9.94 -10.94 -1.15
N ASP A 10 10.78 -11.34 -2.11
CA ASP A 10 10.62 -11.00 -3.52
C ASP A 10 9.55 -11.87 -4.21
N LEU A 11 9.21 -13.02 -3.62
CA LEU A 11 8.15 -13.94 -4.08
C LEU A 11 7.02 -14.11 -3.06
N THR A 12 6.90 -13.16 -2.13
CA THR A 12 5.93 -13.21 -1.03
C THR A 12 4.85 -12.13 -1.18
N ILE A 13 3.60 -12.53 -0.99
CA ILE A 13 2.45 -11.62 -0.83
C ILE A 13 1.98 -11.60 0.63
N LEU A 14 1.36 -10.49 0.98
CA LEU A 14 0.55 -10.30 2.18
C LEU A 14 -0.91 -10.24 1.78
N VAL A 15 -1.75 -10.95 2.51
CA VAL A 15 -3.18 -11.06 2.30
C VAL A 15 -3.86 -10.54 3.56
N LEU A 16 -4.39 -9.32 3.50
CA LEU A 16 -4.98 -8.62 4.64
C LEU A 16 -6.50 -8.73 4.62
N GLY A 17 -7.12 -8.60 5.79
CA GLY A 17 -8.57 -8.59 5.94
C GLY A 17 -9.20 -9.98 5.85
N LEU A 18 -8.42 -11.05 6.05
CA LEU A 18 -8.96 -12.40 6.07
C LEU A 18 -9.96 -12.57 7.22
N SER A 19 -10.98 -13.37 6.97
CA SER A 19 -11.91 -13.79 8.02
C SER A 19 -11.20 -14.73 8.99
N PRO A 20 -11.50 -14.68 10.31
CA PRO A 20 -10.99 -15.63 11.30
C PRO A 20 -11.28 -17.11 10.99
N ASN A 21 -12.25 -17.36 10.10
CA ASN A 21 -12.62 -18.69 9.64
C ASN A 21 -11.68 -19.24 8.55
N VAL A 22 -10.84 -18.39 7.96
CA VAL A 22 -9.90 -18.82 6.91
C VAL A 22 -8.82 -19.70 7.54
N THR A 23 -8.59 -20.85 6.93
CA THR A 23 -7.53 -21.76 7.34
C THR A 23 -6.31 -21.64 6.44
N LEU A 24 -5.17 -22.15 6.91
CA LEU A 24 -3.96 -22.27 6.11
C LEU A 24 -4.21 -23.07 4.81
N ASN A 25 -5.05 -24.10 4.87
CA ASN A 25 -5.39 -24.93 3.71
C ASN A 25 -6.21 -24.15 2.67
N ASP A 26 -7.12 -23.27 3.09
CA ASP A 26 -7.90 -22.44 2.16
C ASP A 26 -6.98 -21.51 1.36
N LEU A 27 -5.98 -20.91 2.01
CA LEU A 27 -4.97 -20.10 1.33
C LEU A 27 -4.13 -20.93 0.35
N ILE A 28 -3.70 -22.14 0.74
CA ILE A 28 -2.96 -23.03 -0.16
C ILE A 28 -3.78 -23.35 -1.40
N ILE A 29 -5.04 -23.79 -1.23
CA ILE A 29 -5.91 -24.15 -2.35
C ILE A 29 -6.14 -22.94 -3.25
N PHE A 30 -6.53 -21.80 -2.67
CA PHE A 30 -6.84 -20.59 -3.42
C PHE A 30 -5.62 -20.09 -4.23
N PHE A 31 -4.44 -20.04 -3.61
CA PHE A 31 -3.25 -19.53 -4.29
C PHE A 31 -2.52 -20.58 -5.14
N SER A 32 -2.86 -21.86 -5.02
CA SER A 32 -2.34 -22.91 -5.91
C SER A 32 -2.72 -22.70 -7.38
N TYR A 33 -3.84 -22.01 -7.65
CA TYR A 33 -4.24 -21.61 -8.99
C TYR A 33 -3.29 -20.58 -9.61
N CYS A 34 -2.55 -19.82 -8.80
CA CYS A 34 -1.53 -18.88 -9.27
C CYS A 34 -0.19 -19.57 -9.52
N GLY A 35 0.14 -20.62 -8.76
CA GLY A 35 1.38 -21.39 -8.90
C GLY A 35 1.70 -22.24 -7.67
N THR A 36 2.91 -22.79 -7.59
CA THR A 36 3.31 -23.63 -6.44
C THR A 36 3.55 -22.77 -5.21
N VAL A 37 2.71 -22.95 -4.20
CA VAL A 37 2.86 -22.34 -2.88
C VAL A 37 3.98 -23.08 -2.13
N GLU A 38 5.00 -22.33 -1.70
CA GLU A 38 6.13 -22.86 -0.93
C GLU A 38 5.87 -22.82 0.57
N LYS A 39 5.33 -21.70 1.05
CA LYS A 39 5.09 -21.46 2.47
C LYS A 39 3.83 -20.60 2.64
N VAL A 40 3.06 -20.93 3.67
CA VAL A 40 1.94 -20.11 4.14
C VAL A 40 2.08 -19.93 5.65
N VAL A 41 1.90 -18.70 6.10
CA VAL A 41 1.76 -18.34 7.51
C VAL A 41 0.44 -17.58 7.67
N LEU A 42 -0.24 -17.83 8.78
CA LEU A 42 -1.46 -17.13 9.16
C LEU A 42 -1.24 -16.52 10.54
N GLU A 43 -1.42 -15.22 10.63
CA GLU A 43 -1.29 -14.45 11.86
C GLU A 43 -2.63 -13.78 12.18
N SER A 44 -3.06 -13.85 13.43
CA SER A 44 -4.27 -13.17 13.87
C SER A 44 -3.96 -11.70 14.16
N GLU A 45 -4.78 -10.79 13.64
CA GLU A 45 -4.69 -9.36 13.94
C GLU A 45 -5.65 -8.98 15.08
N GLU A 46 -5.43 -7.83 15.71
CA GLU A 46 -6.20 -7.38 16.89
C GLU A 46 -7.68 -7.10 16.58
N ASP A 47 -8.01 -6.85 15.32
CA ASP A 47 -9.32 -6.39 14.84
C ASP A 47 -10.27 -7.52 14.42
N GLN A 48 -10.04 -8.76 14.87
CA GLN A 48 -10.81 -9.94 14.44
C GLN A 48 -10.69 -10.19 12.92
N SER A 49 -9.54 -9.84 12.35
CA SER A 49 -9.12 -10.27 11.02
C SER A 49 -7.83 -11.09 11.11
N GLN A 50 -7.42 -11.70 10.00
CA GLN A 50 -6.17 -12.41 9.90
C GLN A 50 -5.32 -11.86 8.76
N LEU A 51 -4.01 -11.94 8.96
CA LEU A 51 -2.97 -11.68 7.97
C LEU A 51 -2.44 -13.01 7.43
N GLY A 52 -2.52 -13.19 6.12
CA GLY A 52 -1.89 -14.31 5.41
C GLY A 52 -0.56 -13.87 4.81
N ILE A 53 0.48 -14.66 4.99
CA ILE A 53 1.77 -14.48 4.32
C ILE A 53 1.99 -15.70 3.42
N VAL A 54 2.00 -15.49 2.11
CA VAL A 54 2.10 -16.58 1.12
C VAL A 54 3.34 -16.36 0.28
N THR A 55 4.25 -17.34 0.31
CA THR A 55 5.47 -17.36 -0.50
C THR A 55 5.32 -18.38 -1.62
N PHE A 56 5.62 -17.96 -2.85
CA PHE A 56 5.57 -18.80 -4.04
C PHE A 56 6.96 -19.25 -4.48
N ARG A 57 7.03 -20.40 -5.15
CA ARG A 57 8.27 -20.85 -5.80
C ARG A 57 8.57 -20.10 -7.10
N GLN A 58 7.55 -19.56 -7.76
CA GLN A 58 7.70 -18.98 -9.10
C GLN A 58 7.33 -17.48 -9.14
N PRO A 59 8.12 -16.65 -9.88
CA PRO A 59 7.86 -15.21 -10.00
C PRO A 59 6.57 -14.87 -10.74
N TYR A 60 6.09 -15.73 -11.65
CA TYR A 60 4.80 -15.50 -12.31
C TYR A 60 3.63 -15.66 -11.34
N ALA A 61 3.74 -16.55 -10.35
CA ALA A 61 2.68 -16.84 -9.39
C ALA A 61 2.40 -15.61 -8.51
N LEU A 62 3.46 -14.91 -8.07
CA LEU A 62 3.34 -13.61 -7.39
C LEU A 62 2.53 -12.62 -8.23
N LYS A 63 2.90 -12.43 -9.50
CA LYS A 63 2.22 -11.46 -10.38
C LYS A 63 0.75 -11.80 -10.57
N THR A 64 0.42 -13.08 -10.78
CA THR A 64 -0.97 -13.52 -10.92
C THR A 64 -1.75 -13.33 -9.61
N ALA A 65 -1.16 -13.66 -8.46
CA ALA A 65 -1.82 -13.48 -7.16
C ALA A 65 -2.12 -12.01 -6.85
N LEU A 66 -1.25 -11.08 -7.25
CA LEU A 66 -1.50 -9.64 -7.12
C LEU A 66 -2.69 -9.13 -7.94
N LEU A 67 -3.10 -9.86 -8.99
CA LEU A 67 -4.30 -9.52 -9.77
C LEU A 67 -5.60 -9.91 -9.05
N LEU A 68 -5.51 -10.74 -8.01
CA LEU A 68 -6.65 -11.19 -7.21
C LEU A 68 -6.95 -10.24 -6.03
N ASP A 69 -6.44 -9.00 -6.09
CA ASP A 69 -6.79 -7.96 -5.14
C ASP A 69 -8.31 -7.73 -5.14
N ASP A 70 -8.89 -7.57 -3.95
CA ASP A 70 -10.34 -7.47 -3.72
C ASP A 70 -11.14 -8.76 -4.02
N ALA A 71 -10.48 -9.90 -4.24
CA ALA A 71 -11.14 -11.19 -4.34
C ALA A 71 -11.79 -11.60 -3.00
N ILE A 72 -12.81 -12.45 -3.08
CA ILE A 72 -13.46 -13.02 -1.90
C ILE A 72 -12.77 -14.34 -1.55
N ILE A 73 -12.27 -14.45 -0.32
CA ILE A 73 -11.78 -15.70 0.25
C ILE A 73 -12.72 -16.08 1.40
N VAL A 74 -13.38 -17.23 1.25
CA VAL A 74 -14.45 -17.76 2.12
C VAL A 74 -15.67 -16.82 2.17
N ASP A 75 -15.58 -15.72 2.90
CA ASP A 75 -16.68 -14.81 3.26
C ASP A 75 -16.29 -13.33 3.27
N ARG A 76 -15.00 -12.99 3.05
CA ARG A 76 -14.51 -11.59 3.06
C ARG A 76 -13.70 -11.24 1.82
N HIS A 77 -13.82 -9.97 1.42
CA HIS A 77 -12.92 -9.35 0.45
C HIS A 77 -11.54 -9.16 1.06
N VAL A 78 -10.49 -9.50 0.32
CA VAL A 78 -9.11 -9.42 0.80
C VAL A 78 -8.31 -8.35 0.05
N LYS A 79 -7.34 -7.77 0.76
CA LYS A 79 -6.34 -6.89 0.13
C LYS A 79 -5.06 -7.67 -0.09
N ILE A 80 -4.52 -7.66 -1.31
CA ILE A 80 -3.28 -8.38 -1.64
C ILE A 80 -2.17 -7.38 -1.96
N LEU A 81 -1.05 -7.48 -1.23
CA LEU A 81 0.10 -6.59 -1.38
C LEU A 81 1.40 -7.39 -1.52
N PRO A 82 2.40 -6.90 -2.27
CA PRO A 82 3.72 -7.51 -2.28
C PRO A 82 4.44 -7.22 -0.96
N SER A 83 5.06 -8.24 -0.36
CA SER A 83 5.71 -8.14 0.96
C SER A 83 6.87 -7.13 0.98
N ASN A 84 7.57 -6.96 -0.15
CA ASN A 84 8.69 -6.02 -0.26
C ASN A 84 8.28 -4.54 -0.10
N LYS A 85 6.99 -4.20 -0.24
CA LYS A 85 6.49 -2.82 -0.19
C LYS A 85 6.32 -2.28 1.22
N LEU A 86 6.20 -3.14 2.25
CA LEU A 86 6.16 -2.69 3.64
C LEU A 86 7.51 -2.20 4.15
N ARG A 87 8.63 -2.67 3.60
CA ARG A 87 9.97 -2.23 4.03
C ARG A 87 10.34 -0.80 3.61
N SER A 88 9.64 -0.23 2.63
CA SER A 88 9.83 1.17 2.23
C SER A 88 9.01 2.18 3.07
N SER A 89 8.17 1.72 3.99
CA SER A 89 7.33 2.58 4.84
C SER A 89 7.67 2.36 6.31
N GLY A 90 8.81 2.87 6.76
CA GLY A 90 9.17 2.86 8.18
C GLY A 90 8.23 3.75 9.02
N VAL A 91 7.52 3.13 9.97
CA VAL A 91 7.18 3.57 11.35
C VAL A 91 6.34 4.87 11.48
N SER A 92 5.15 4.90 12.09
CA SER A 92 4.86 4.43 13.45
C SER A 92 3.38 4.07 13.64
N GLY A 93 3.11 2.87 14.15
CA GLY A 93 1.81 2.48 14.68
C GLY A 93 2.04 1.81 16.03
N THR A 94 1.86 2.56 17.12
CA THR A 94 1.57 2.00 18.44
C THR A 94 0.07 2.06 18.61
N MET A 95 -0.62 0.92 18.63
CA MET A 95 -1.92 0.81 19.28
C MET A 95 -2.01 -0.52 19.98
N ASP A 96 -1.97 -0.43 21.31
CA ASP A 96 -2.26 -1.48 22.26
C ASP A 96 -3.78 -1.62 22.41
N HIS A 97 -4.29 -2.82 22.10
CA HIS A 97 -5.07 -3.69 22.98
C HIS A 97 -6.53 -3.34 23.40
N LYS A 98 -7.40 -4.31 23.05
CA LYS A 98 -8.53 -4.90 23.81
C LYS A 98 -9.90 -4.19 23.75
N SER A 99 -10.91 -4.71 23.04
CA SER A 99 -11.72 -5.93 23.21
C SER A 99 -12.88 -5.83 24.22
N ASN A 100 -14.07 -5.98 23.63
CA ASN A 100 -15.25 -6.74 24.05
C ASN A 100 -16.27 -6.21 25.10
N ASN A 101 -17.50 -6.14 24.56
CA ASN A 101 -18.75 -6.71 25.06
C ASN A 101 -19.75 -5.83 25.83
N ASN A 102 -20.97 -6.24 25.55
CA ASN A 102 -22.32 -5.73 25.74
C ASN A 102 -22.81 -5.53 27.19
N GLU A 103 -23.72 -4.55 27.29
CA GLU A 103 -24.78 -4.36 28.30
C GLU A 103 -24.41 -3.67 29.63
N LYS A 104 -24.61 -2.34 29.68
CA LYS A 104 -25.42 -1.64 30.69
C LYS A 104 -25.59 -0.17 30.29
N VAL A 105 -26.82 0.32 30.25
CA VAL A 105 -27.08 1.76 30.14
C VAL A 105 -26.58 2.41 31.44
N GLU A 106 -25.46 3.12 31.38
CA GLU A 106 -24.93 3.86 32.53
C GLU A 106 -24.49 5.24 32.05
N LEU A 107 -25.09 6.27 32.66
CA LEU A 107 -25.02 7.66 32.24
C LEU A 107 -23.57 8.13 32.14
N ILE A 108 -23.15 8.43 30.92
CA ILE A 108 -21.85 9.02 30.60
C ILE A 108 -21.68 10.33 31.39
N PRO A 109 -20.71 10.41 32.33
CA PRO A 109 -20.40 11.64 33.06
C PRO A 109 -20.04 12.75 32.07
N ALA A 110 -20.43 14.00 32.39
CA ALA A 110 -20.31 15.15 31.48
C ALA A 110 -18.92 15.31 30.82
N ALA A 111 -17.85 14.85 31.50
CA ALA A 111 -16.48 14.81 30.98
C ALA A 111 -16.33 13.98 29.68
N GLN A 112 -17.04 12.86 29.55
CA GLN A 112 -16.96 12.00 28.37
C GLN A 112 -17.85 12.53 27.22
N ARG A 113 -18.88 13.34 27.51
CA ARG A 113 -19.60 14.12 26.49
C ARG A 113 -18.71 15.21 25.87
N LEU A 114 -17.86 15.86 26.68
CA LEU A 114 -16.91 16.87 26.20
C LEU A 114 -15.83 16.25 25.30
N MET A 115 -15.41 15.01 25.56
CA MET A 115 -14.46 14.28 24.71
C MET A 115 -15.05 13.91 23.33
N TRP A 116 -16.27 13.38 23.28
CA TRP A 116 -16.95 13.13 21.99
C TRP A 116 -17.23 14.44 21.26
N ALA A 117 -17.67 15.49 21.96
CA ALA A 117 -17.91 16.79 21.34
C ALA A 117 -16.63 17.40 20.73
N ALA A 118 -15.46 17.16 21.35
CA ALA A 118 -14.17 17.52 20.77
C ALA A 118 -13.79 16.63 19.57
N ALA A 119 -14.08 15.33 19.61
CA ALA A 119 -13.82 14.38 18.51
C ALA A 119 -14.76 14.58 17.30
N ALA A 120 -16.04 14.87 17.52
CA ALA A 120 -17.03 15.11 16.47
C ALA A 120 -16.75 16.40 15.69
N LYS A 121 -16.16 17.42 16.34
CA LYS A 121 -15.65 18.61 15.64
C LYS A 121 -14.36 18.35 14.85
N GLY A 122 -13.61 17.31 15.19
CA GLY A 122 -12.45 16.83 14.42
C GLY A 122 -12.86 16.18 13.09
N TYR A 123 -13.95 15.41 13.08
CA TYR A 123 -14.44 14.70 11.88
C TYR A 123 -14.96 15.66 10.80
N GLU A 124 -15.69 16.71 11.18
CA GLU A 124 -16.15 17.73 10.22
C GLU A 124 -14.98 18.53 9.61
N THR A 125 -13.86 18.65 10.33
CA THR A 125 -12.66 19.34 9.85
C THR A 125 -11.84 18.49 8.88
N LEU A 126 -11.90 17.15 8.98
CA LEU A 126 -11.19 16.24 8.05
C LEU A 126 -11.87 16.13 6.68
N ASN A 127 -13.20 16.27 6.63
CA ASN A 127 -13.96 16.16 5.40
C ASN A 127 -13.74 17.38 4.49
N ARG A 128 -13.46 18.56 5.08
CA ARG A 128 -12.99 19.75 4.33
C ARG A 128 -11.56 19.58 3.81
N THR A 129 -10.72 18.77 4.44
CA THR A 129 -9.37 18.45 3.95
C THR A 129 -9.32 17.31 2.94
N LYS A 130 -10.41 16.53 2.75
CA LYS A 130 -10.56 15.68 1.55
C LYS A 130 -10.71 16.50 0.27
N GLN A 131 -11.24 17.73 0.35
CA GLN A 131 -11.36 18.61 -0.81
C GLN A 131 -10.00 19.19 -1.29
N LYS A 132 -8.92 18.99 -0.51
CA LYS A 132 -7.56 19.44 -0.86
C LYS A 132 -6.65 18.32 -1.41
N ILE A 133 -7.17 17.11 -1.59
CA ILE A 133 -6.44 16.00 -2.19
C ILE A 133 -6.66 15.94 -3.71
N ASP A 134 -7.80 16.43 -4.22
CA ASP A 134 -8.04 16.60 -5.66
C ASP A 134 -7.12 17.66 -6.29
N GLU A 135 -6.62 18.61 -5.51
CA GLU A 135 -5.55 19.53 -5.94
C GLU A 135 -4.23 18.78 -6.22
N LYS A 136 -3.94 17.68 -5.51
CA LYS A 136 -2.70 16.92 -5.68
C LYS A 136 -2.67 16.08 -6.96
N TYR A 137 -3.83 15.61 -7.43
CA TYR A 137 -3.97 14.94 -8.73
C TYR A 137 -3.86 15.94 -9.90
N ASN A 138 -4.42 17.15 -9.78
CA ASN A 138 -4.26 18.21 -10.79
C ASN A 138 -2.83 18.82 -10.80
N LEU A 139 -2.12 18.76 -9.66
CA LEU A 139 -0.73 19.18 -9.56
C LEU A 139 0.24 18.20 -10.23
N SER A 140 -0.10 16.90 -10.27
CA SER A 140 0.69 15.90 -11.00
C SER A 140 0.67 16.15 -12.51
N GLU A 141 -0.51 16.39 -13.11
CA GLU A 141 -0.63 16.71 -14.55
C GLU A 141 0.10 18.03 -14.90
N LYS A 142 -0.06 19.09 -14.11
CA LYS A 142 0.71 20.34 -14.29
C LYS A 142 2.22 20.12 -14.15
N SER A 143 2.63 19.27 -13.21
CA SER A 143 4.02 18.91 -13.01
C SER A 143 4.57 18.12 -14.20
N ARG A 144 3.80 17.20 -14.79
CA ARG A 144 4.16 16.50 -16.04
C ARG A 144 4.40 17.49 -17.18
N HIS A 145 3.50 18.45 -17.38
CA HIS A 145 3.69 19.48 -18.41
C HIS A 145 4.92 20.36 -18.18
N LEU A 146 5.19 20.75 -16.94
CA LEU A 146 6.36 21.55 -16.61
C LEU A 146 7.66 20.77 -16.87
N THR A 147 7.71 19.50 -16.43
CA THR A 147 8.84 18.60 -16.66
C THR A 147 9.05 18.34 -18.15
N GLN A 148 7.98 18.17 -18.93
CA GLN A 148 8.07 17.93 -20.37
C GLN A 148 8.54 19.17 -21.12
N ARG A 149 8.09 20.38 -20.74
CA ARG A 149 8.59 21.63 -21.32
C ARG A 149 10.04 21.90 -20.97
N ALA A 150 10.45 21.62 -19.74
CA ALA A 150 11.85 21.75 -19.31
C ALA A 150 12.77 20.81 -20.11
N TRP A 151 12.36 19.55 -20.29
CA TRP A 151 13.11 18.59 -21.11
C TRP A 151 13.26 19.04 -22.57
N ILE A 152 12.17 19.51 -23.20
CA ILE A 152 12.21 20.01 -24.58
C ILE A 152 13.17 21.20 -24.71
N ALA A 153 13.15 22.14 -23.77
CA ALA A 153 14.02 23.30 -23.79
C ALA A 153 15.50 22.92 -23.61
N ILE A 154 15.80 21.96 -22.73
CA ILE A 154 17.16 21.45 -22.51
C ILE A 154 17.69 20.80 -23.80
N SER A 155 16.91 19.89 -24.42
CA SER A 155 17.34 19.25 -25.67
C SER A 155 17.51 20.25 -26.82
N ALA A 156 16.65 21.26 -26.92
CA ALA A 156 16.79 22.32 -27.92
C ALA A 156 18.06 23.17 -27.70
N ALA A 157 18.39 23.49 -26.44
CA ALA A 157 19.61 24.22 -26.11
C ALA A 157 20.87 23.40 -26.40
N GLU A 158 20.86 22.10 -26.08
CA GLU A 158 21.95 21.18 -26.39
C GLU A 158 22.20 21.09 -27.91
N GLU A 159 21.14 21.01 -28.70
CA GLU A 159 21.25 20.98 -30.17
C GLU A 159 21.74 22.32 -30.75
N ALA A 160 21.31 23.45 -30.17
CA ALA A 160 21.82 24.77 -30.54
C ALA A 160 23.31 24.93 -30.23
N VAL A 161 23.78 24.40 -29.09
CA VAL A 161 25.20 24.40 -28.73
C VAL A 161 26.00 23.49 -29.67
N ARG A 162 25.50 22.30 -29.97
CA ARG A 162 26.14 21.36 -30.92
C ARG A 162 26.26 21.96 -32.32
N SER A 163 25.20 22.58 -32.83
CA SER A 163 25.21 23.23 -34.14
C SER A 163 26.12 24.48 -34.18
N HIS A 164 26.20 25.23 -33.07
CA HIS A 164 27.14 26.35 -32.96
C HIS A 164 28.61 25.89 -32.95
N LEU A 165 28.92 24.81 -32.22
CA LEU A 165 30.26 24.20 -32.21
C LEU A 165 30.64 23.64 -33.59
N ALA A 166 29.71 22.98 -34.28
CA ALA A 166 29.92 22.46 -35.63
C ALA A 166 30.18 23.57 -36.67
N ARG A 167 29.50 24.73 -36.56
CA ARG A 167 29.75 25.89 -37.43
C ARG A 167 31.11 26.54 -37.17
N ARG A 168 31.54 26.59 -35.91
CA ARG A 168 32.83 27.19 -35.52
C ARG A 168 34.03 26.38 -36.00
N ALA A 169 33.91 25.05 -36.02
CA ALA A 169 34.90 24.14 -36.60
C ALA A 169 35.00 24.21 -38.15
N GLY A 170 34.02 24.84 -38.82
CA GLY A 170 34.01 25.02 -40.27
C GLY A 170 34.55 26.36 -40.78
N GLN A 171 34.88 27.32 -39.89
CA GLN A 171 35.41 28.65 -40.26
C GLN A 171 36.92 28.82 -40.03
N GLU A 172 37.64 27.74 -39.69
CA GLU A 172 39.10 27.72 -39.58
C GLU A 172 39.70 26.93 -40.77
N LYS A 173 39.52 27.47 -41.98
CA LYS A 173 40.27 27.10 -43.19
C LYS A 173 40.61 28.35 -43.98
#